data_AF-J9GW98-F1
#
_entry.id   AF-J9GW98-F1
#
_cell.length_a   1.000
_cell.length_b   1.000
_cell.length_c   1.000
_cell.angle_alpha   90.00
_cell.angle_beta   90.00
_cell.angle_gamma   90.00
#
_symmetry.space_group_name_H-M   'P 1'
#
loop_
_entity.id
_entity.type
_entity.pdbx_description
1 polymer ?
#
loop_
_entity_poly.entity_id
_entity_poly.type
_entity_poly.pdbx_seq_one_letter_code
_entity_poly.pdbx_strand_id
1 'polypeptide(L)' 'MIGLIGAMDVEVERLRARMENPVVETVSGTDYIRGTLMGEDVVLA' A
#
# COMPACT_ATOMS: atom_id res chain seq x y z
N MET A 1 10.35 7.17 -0.64
CA MET A 1 9.11 6.83 0.10
C MET A 1 7.96 7.64 -0.46
N ILE A 2 7.01 6.96 -1.12
CA ILE A 2 5.86 7.54 -1.83
C ILE A 2 4.56 7.05 -1.17
N GLY A 3 3.61 7.96 -0.91
CA GLY A 3 2.26 7.62 -0.44
C GLY A 3 1.30 7.48 -1.61
N LEU A 4 0.53 6.39 -1.65
CA LEU A 4 -0.52 6.13 -2.63
C LEU A 4 -1.83 5.89 -1.87
N ILE A 5 -2.86 6.68 -2.16
CA ILE A 5 -4.14 6.63 -1.45
C ILE A 5 -5.25 6.28 -2.44
N GLY A 6 -5.95 5.18 -2.18
CA GLY A 6 -7.20 4.82 -2.84
C GLY A 6 -8.41 5.21 -1.99
N ALA A 7 -9.52 5.56 -2.62
CA ALA A 7 -10.79 5.73 -1.91
C ALA A 7 -11.54 4.40 -1.77
N MET A 8 -11.34 3.48 -2.72
CA MET A 8 -11.97 2.16 -2.75
C MET A 8 -10.91 1.06 -2.94
N ASP A 9 -11.15 -0.12 -2.36
CA ASP A 9 -10.24 -1.27 -2.45
C ASP A 9 -9.84 -1.61 -3.90
N VAL A 10 -10.80 -1.53 -4.83
CA VAL A 10 -10.59 -1.84 -6.26
C VAL A 10 -9.56 -0.94 -6.93
N GLU A 11 -9.36 0.29 -6.42
CA GLU A 11 -8.40 1.24 -6.98
C GLU A 11 -6.95 0.87 -6.63
N VAL A 12 -6.75 0.23 -5.47
CA VAL A 12 -5.42 -0.15 -4.95
C VAL A 12 -5.12 -1.64 -5.05
N GLU A 13 -6.10 -2.48 -5.38
CA GLU A 13 -5.96 -3.93 -5.46
C GLU A 13 -4.79 -4.38 -6.34
N ARG A 14 -4.65 -3.78 -7.53
CA ARG A 14 -3.57 -4.12 -8.47
C ARG A 14 -2.19 -3.69 -7.96
N LEU A 15 -2.12 -2.62 -7.18
CA LEU A 15 -0.87 -2.15 -6.58
C LEU A 15 -0.48 -3.07 -5.42
N ARG A 16 -1.43 -3.40 -4.54
CA ARG A 16 -1.26 -4.36 -3.44
C ARG A 16 -0.79 -5.72 -3.96
N ALA A 17 -1.39 -6.23 -5.03
CA ALA A 17 -1.04 -7.53 -5.61
C ALA A 17 0.38 -7.59 -6.20
N ARG A 18 0.98 -6.45 -6.57
CA ARG A 18 2.33 -6.35 -7.14
C ARG A 18 3.38 -5.92 -6.11
N MET A 19 2.97 -5.61 -4.88
CA MET A 19 3.86 -5.13 -3.84
C MET A 19 4.76 -6.24 -3.33
N GLU A 20 6.04 -5.92 -3.20
CA GLU A 20 7.05 -6.79 -2.63
C GLU A 20 7.25 -6.46 -1.14
N ASN A 21 7.46 -7.49 -0.32
CA ASN A 21 7.69 -7.39 1.13
C ASN A 21 6.63 -6.56 1.89
N PRO A 22 5.33 -6.87 1.73
CA PRO A 22 4.26 -6.08 2.36
C PRO A 22 4.27 -6.23 3.89
N VAL A 23 4.14 -5.10 4.58
CA VAL A 23 3.89 -5.02 6.02
C VAL A 23 2.64 -4.18 6.22
N VAL A 24 1.66 -4.73 6.94
CA VAL A 24 0.38 -4.05 7.24
C VAL A 24 0.44 -3.44 8.63
N GLU A 25 0.05 -2.18 8.73
CA GLU A 25 -0.11 -1.44 9.98
C GLU A 25 -1.48 -0.76 10.00
N THR A 26 -2.32 -1.10 10.98
CA THR A 26 -3.64 -0.47 11.13
C THR A 26 -3.54 0.73 12.07
N VAL A 27 -3.87 1.92 11.57
CA VAL A 27 -3.88 3.18 12.35
C VAL A 27 -5.28 3.76 12.30
N SER A 28 -5.91 3.96 13.47
CA SER A 28 -7.27 4.52 13.57
C SER A 28 -8.31 3.79 12.71
N GLY A 29 -8.15 2.48 12.52
CA GLY A 29 -9.05 1.63 11.73
C GLY A 29 -8.80 1.65 10.22
N THR A 30 -7.75 2.35 9.75
CA THR A 30 -7.31 2.34 8.35
C THR A 30 -6.05 1.50 8.22
N ASP A 31 -5.99 0.61 7.23
CA ASP A 31 -4.81 -0.21 6.94
C ASP A 31 -3.82 0.54 6.05
N TYR A 32 -2.59 0.69 6.54
CA TYR A 32 -1.46 1.18 5.76
C TYR A 32 -0.56 0.01 5.42
N ILE A 33 -0.27 -0.18 4.14
CA ILE A 33 0.54 -1.29 3.64
C ILE A 33 1.85 -0.73 3.11
N ARG A 34 2.94 -1.06 3.79
CA ARG A 34 4.29 -0.63 3.43
C ARG A 34 4.97 -1.74 2.65
N GLY A 35 5.68 -1.40 1.59
CA GLY A 35 6.44 -2.36 0.81
C GLY A 35 7.17 -1.67 -0.33
N THR A 36 7.64 -2.45 -1.29
CA THR A 36 8.38 -1.93 -2.45
C THR A 36 7.59 -2.19 -3.73
N LEU A 37 7.52 -1.19 -4.61
CA LEU A 37 6.97 -1.31 -5.96
C LEU A 37 8.00 -0.79 -6.96
N MET A 38 8.41 -1.64 -7.90
CA MET A 38 9.40 -1.27 -8.93
C MET A 38 10.72 -0.72 -8.35
N GLY A 39 11.15 -1.24 -7.19
CA GLY A 39 12.35 -0.79 -6.48
C GLY A 39 12.17 0.46 -5.62
N GLU A 40 10.98 1.07 -5.60
CA GLU A 40 10.68 2.25 -4.78
C GLU A 40 9.90 1.89 -3.52
N ASP A 41 10.26 2.50 -2.40
CA ASP A 41 9.51 2.35 -1.14
C ASP A 41 8.17 3.08 -1.20
N VAL A 42 7.07 2.35 -0.95
CA VAL A 42 5.70 2.83 -1.05
C VAL A 42 4.90 2.52 0.21
N VAL A 43 3.96 3.41 0.54
CA VAL A 43 2.88 3.16 1.50
C VAL A 43 1.55 3.28 0.77
N LEU A 44 0.75 2.21 0.76
CA LEU A 44 -0.63 2.19 0.27
C LEU A 44 -1.58 2.44 1.45
N ALA A 45 -2.56 3.30 1.25
CA ALA A 45 -3.71 3.50 2.14
C ALA A 45 -5.01 3.37 1.34
#